data_AF-A0A7C1PJJ7-F1
#
_entry.id   AF-A0A7C1PJJ7-F1
#
_cell.length_a   1.000
_cell.length_b   1.000
_cell.length_c   1.000
_cell.angle_alpha   90.00
_cell.angle_beta   90.00
_cell.angle_gamma   90.00
#
_symmetry.space_group_name_H-M   'P 1'
#
loop_
_entity.id
_entity.type
_entity.pdbx_description
1 polymer ?
#
loop_
_entity_poly.entity_id
_entity_poly.type
_entity_poly.pdbx_seq_one_letter_code
_entity_poly.pdbx_strand_id
1 'polypeptide(L)' 'LDRLSAIGVNPGLELIVHQKRPSIVIQFGETQLALDKDIAKDIFVRTIQS' A
#
# COMPACT_ATOMS: atom_id res chain seq x y z
N LEU A 1 -10.61 2.55 -12.37
CA LEU A 1 -10.17 3.24 -11.13
C LEU A 1 -10.44 2.38 -9.88
N ASP A 2 -11.07 1.21 -10.06
CA ASP A 2 -11.90 0.60 -9.03
C ASP A 2 -11.21 -0.44 -8.15
N ARG A 3 -10.08 -1.02 -8.58
CA ARG A 3 -9.48 -2.18 -7.90
C ARG A 3 -8.80 -1.83 -6.56
N LEU A 4 -8.17 -0.66 -6.45
CA LEU A 4 -7.50 -0.20 -5.22
C LEU A 4 -8.50 0.38 -4.21
N SER A 5 -9.49 1.15 -4.69
CA SER A 5 -10.57 1.65 -3.84
C SER A 5 -11.44 0.52 -3.28
N ALA A 6 -11.65 -0.57 -4.03
CA ALA A 6 -12.37 -1.76 -3.54
C ALA A 6 -11.66 -2.48 -2.37
N ILE A 7 -10.35 -2.25 -2.18
CA ILE A 7 -9.55 -2.82 -1.08
C ILE A 7 -9.14 -1.76 -0.04
N GLY A 8 -9.77 -0.58 -0.07
CA GLY A 8 -9.55 0.48 0.92
C GLY A 8 -8.32 1.34 0.70
N VAL A 9 -7.61 1.18 -0.43
CA VAL A 9 -6.43 1.98 -0.77
C VAL A 9 -6.84 3.13 -1.68
N ASN A 10 -6.91 4.33 -1.12
CA ASN A 10 -7.27 5.56 -1.84
C ASN A 10 -6.08 6.55 -1.90
N PRO A 11 -5.98 7.38 -2.95
CA PRO A 11 -4.95 8.43 -3.00
C PRO A 11 -5.02 9.36 -1.79
N GLY A 12 -3.84 9.74 -1.26
CA GLY A 12 -3.74 10.57 -0.05
C GLY A 12 -3.77 9.79 1.26
N LEU A 13 -3.97 8.47 1.21
CA LEU A 13 -3.84 7.60 2.37
C LEU A 13 -2.38 7.54 2.85
N GLU A 14 -2.18 7.77 4.14
CA GLU A 14 -0.92 7.48 4.80
C GLU A 14 -0.83 5.99 5.15
N LEU A 15 0.29 5.37 4.83
CA LEU A 15 0.53 3.95 5.05
C LEU A 15 1.95 3.70 5.52
N ILE A 16 2.15 2.58 6.19
CA ILE A 16 3.45 2.12 6.68
C ILE A 16 3.81 0.84 5.93
N VAL A 17 5.06 0.76 5.46
CA VAL A 17 5.59 -0.46 4.84
C VAL A 17 6.22 -1.34 5.93
N HIS A 18 5.56 -2.44 6.28
CA HIS A 18 6.04 -3.40 7.28
C HIS A 18 7.08 -4.38 6.71
N GLN A 19 6.95 -4.74 5.42
CA GLN A 19 7.86 -5.65 4.76
C GLN A 19 8.00 -5.26 3.29
N LYS A 20 9.21 -5.37 2.74
CA LYS A 20 9.51 -5.11 1.31
C LYS A 20 9.84 -6.36 0.50
N ARG A 21 10.22 -7.47 1.15
CA ARG A 21 10.58 -8.74 0.51
C ARG A 21 10.24 -9.93 1.42
N PRO A 22 9.83 -11.09 0.88
CA PRO A 22 9.66 -11.39 -0.57
C PRO A 22 8.42 -10.73 -1.20
N SER A 23 7.37 -10.47 -0.41
CA SER A 23 6.19 -9.69 -0.77
C SER A 23 6.20 -8.33 -0.07
N ILE A 24 5.38 -7.39 -0.56
CA ILE A 24 5.23 -6.07 0.06
C ILE A 24 4.05 -6.13 1.03
N VAL A 25 4.27 -5.78 2.29
CA VAL A 25 3.21 -5.69 3.30
C VAL A 25 3.07 -4.25 3.74
N ILE A 26 1.87 -3.71 3.57
CA ILE A 26 1.51 -2.36 4.00
C ILE A 26 0.45 -2.41 5.09
N GLN A 27 0.48 -1.43 6.00
CA GLN A 27 -0.56 -1.22 6.99
C GLN A 27 -1.08 0.21 6.85
N PHE A 28 -2.40 0.34 6.96
CA PHE A 28 -3.09 1.62 6.99
C PHE A 28 -4.31 1.50 7.91
N GLY A 29 -4.44 2.43 8.87
CA GLY A 29 -5.41 2.28 9.96
C GLY A 29 -5.29 0.92 10.66
N GLU A 30 -6.40 0.19 10.73
CA GLU A 30 -6.49 -1.17 11.30
C GLU A 30 -6.31 -2.29 10.27
N THR A 31 -6.08 -1.94 9.01
CA THR A 31 -5.97 -2.90 7.90
C THR A 31 -4.51 -3.20 7.58
N GLN A 32 -4.19 -4.48 7.44
CA GLN A 32 -2.92 -4.96 6.92
C GLN A 32 -3.14 -5.70 5.60
N LEU A 33 -2.39 -5.32 4.56
CA LEU A 33 -2.54 -5.86 3.23
C LEU A 33 -1.19 -6.34 2.70
N ALA A 34 -1.16 -7.59 2.22
CA ALA A 34 -0.06 -8.14 1.46
C ALA A 34 -0.30 -7.92 -0.04
N LEU A 35 0.72 -7.41 -0.72
CA LEU A 35 0.71 -7.06 -2.14
C LEU A 35 1.82 -7.83 -2.86
N ASP A 36 1.43 -8.44 -3.98
CA ASP A 36 2.36 -8.99 -4.94
C ASP A 36 3.04 -7.88 -5.74
N LYS A 37 4.21 -8.18 -6.30
CA LYS A 37 5.05 -7.20 -7.02
C LYS A 37 4.36 -6.57 -8.23
N ASP A 38 3.53 -7.35 -8.92
CA ASP A 38 2.76 -6.92 -10.08
C ASP A 38 1.67 -5.90 -9.73
N ILE A 39 1.13 -5.92 -8.51
CA ILE A 39 0.20 -4.90 -8.02
C ILE A 39 0.99 -3.72 -7.45
N ALA A 40 2.02 -3.99 -6.66
CA ALA A 40 2.77 -2.95 -5.96
C ALA A 40 3.54 -2.01 -6.90
N LYS A 41 3.95 -2.48 -8.09
CA LYS A 41 4.66 -1.65 -9.09
C LYS A 41 3.80 -0.49 -9.63
N ASP A 42 2.48 -0.61 -9.57
CA ASP A 42 1.54 0.39 -10.07
C ASP A 42 1.10 1.38 -8.97
N ILE A 43 1.60 1.20 -7.73
CA ILE A 43 1.30 2.05 -6.58
C ILE A 43 2.47 3.02 -6.36
N PHE A 44 2.21 4.29 -6.66
CA PHE A 44 3.17 5.37 -6.41
C PHE A 44 2.94 5.97 -5.02
N VAL A 45 4.00 6.04 -4.24
CA VAL A 45 3.99 6.63 -2.88
C VAL A 45 5.01 7.74 -2.78
N ARG A 46 4.77 8.68 -1.87
CA ARG A 46 5.77 9.66 -1.44
C ARG A 46 6.18 9.36 0.00
N THR A 47 7.46 9.48 0.31
CA THR A 47 7.90 9.43 1.72
C THR A 47 7.43 10.70 2.41
N ILE A 48 6.71 10.54 3.52
CA ILE A 48 6.35 11.63 4.41
C ILE A 48 7.40 11.59 5.52
N GLN A 49 8.34 12.53 5.50
CA GLN A 49 9.26 12.73 6.62
C GLN A 49 8.55 13.63 7.63
N SER A 50 8.47 13.16 8.88
CA SER A 50 8.12 14.00 10.03
C SER A 50 9.36 14.64 10.62
#